data_AF-A0A173L0J5-F1
#
_entry.id   AF-A0A173L0J5-F1
#
_cell.length_a   1.000
_cell.length_b   1.000
_cell.length_c   1.000
_cell.angle_alpha   90.00
_cell.angle_beta   90.00
_cell.angle_gamma   90.00
#
_symmetry.space_group_name_H-M   'P 1'
#
loop_
_entity.id
_entity.type
_entity.pdbx_description
1 polymer ?
#
loop_
_entity_poly.entity_id
_entity_poly.type
_entity_poly.pdbx_seq_one_letter_code
_entity_poly.pdbx_strand_id
1 'polypeptide(L)'
;MADLRSNDNDSKRAGSEPTREPDAYGQAAMLLVESLIHALIARSVISVADAVEIVAVAAEVKQEIGLELGDGPATLQRSVTLLRAISASLKPDIKRE
;
A
#
# COMPACT_ATOMS: atom_id res chain seq x y z
N MET A 1 60.13 -2.18 25.59
CA MET A 1 58.73 -1.72 25.53
C MET A 1 58.20 -2.16 24.18
N ALA A 2 57.27 -3.11 24.17
CA ALA A 2 56.83 -3.81 22.97
C ALA A 2 55.78 -2.98 22.19
N ASP A 3 55.89 -3.03 20.86
CA ASP A 3 54.95 -2.54 19.87
C ASP A 3 53.50 -2.95 20.18
N LEU A 4 52.59 -1.97 20.19
CA LEU A 4 51.17 -2.21 19.98
C LEU A 4 50.82 -1.80 18.56
N ARG A 5 50.87 -2.80 17.67
CA ARG A 5 50.37 -2.74 16.31
C ARG A 5 48.87 -2.47 16.30
N SER A 6 48.48 -1.64 15.34
CA SER A 6 47.14 -1.42 14.82
C SER A 6 46.18 -2.60 14.98
N ASN A 7 44.96 -2.32 15.47
CA ASN A 7 43.82 -3.20 15.25
C ASN A 7 42.72 -2.41 14.54
N ASP A 8 42.83 -2.43 13.22
CA ASP A 8 41.93 -1.89 12.21
C ASP A 8 40.82 -2.92 11.95
N ASN A 9 39.79 -2.94 12.81
CA ASN A 9 38.77 -3.98 12.73
C ASN A 9 37.34 -3.49 13.05
N ASP A 10 36.94 -2.36 12.47
CA ASP A 10 35.51 -1.99 12.41
C ASP A 10 35.00 -1.87 10.97
N SER A 11 35.47 -2.78 10.11
CA SER A 11 34.85 -3.04 8.82
C SER A 11 33.94 -4.26 8.92
N LYS A 12 32.67 -4.03 8.59
CA LYS A 12 31.56 -4.99 8.37
C LYS A 12 30.67 -5.27 9.58
N ARG A 13 29.70 -4.39 9.79
CA ARG A 13 28.30 -4.76 9.47
C ARG A 13 27.66 -3.63 8.67
N ALA A 14 27.83 -3.70 7.34
CA ALA A 14 26.81 -3.17 6.44
C ALA A 14 25.49 -3.79 6.92
N GLY A 15 24.67 -2.99 7.59
CA GLY A 15 23.33 -3.37 7.99
C GLY A 15 22.61 -3.72 6.71
N SER A 16 22.45 -5.01 6.44
CA SER A 16 21.44 -5.51 5.53
C SER A 16 20.13 -4.89 6.00
N GLU A 17 19.65 -3.86 5.29
CA GLU A 17 18.31 -3.35 5.50
C GLU A 17 17.38 -4.56 5.52
N PRO A 18 16.53 -4.72 6.54
CA PRO A 18 15.61 -5.83 6.57
C PRO A 18 14.80 -5.76 5.28
N THR A 19 14.94 -6.79 4.44
CA THR A 19 14.15 -6.92 3.22
C THR A 19 12.71 -6.95 3.68
N ARG A 20 12.01 -5.83 3.53
CA ARG A 20 10.66 -5.66 4.06
C ARG A 20 9.78 -6.66 3.32
N GLU A 21 9.45 -7.76 3.99
CA GLU A 21 8.57 -8.78 3.43
C GLU A 21 7.28 -8.11 2.95
N PRO A 22 6.72 -8.54 1.81
CA PRO A 22 5.42 -8.06 1.38
C PRO A 22 4.41 -8.24 2.52
N ASP A 23 3.69 -7.17 2.87
CA ASP A 23 2.65 -7.24 3.88
C ASP A 23 1.49 -8.13 3.38
N ALA A 24 1.62 -9.43 3.66
CA ALA A 24 0.68 -10.46 3.21
C ALA A 24 -0.73 -10.22 3.76
N TYR A 25 -0.83 -9.67 4.98
CA TYR A 25 -2.10 -9.32 5.59
C TYR A 25 -2.74 -8.13 4.88
N GLY A 26 -1.97 -7.08 4.60
CA GLY A 26 -2.44 -5.93 3.82
C GLY A 26 -2.90 -6.31 2.41
N GLN A 27 -2.18 -7.22 1.74
CA GLN A 27 -2.58 -7.73 0.42
C GLN A 27 -3.86 -8.56 0.47
N ALA A 28 -3.98 -9.47 1.44
CA ALA A 28 -5.21 -10.27 1.62
C ALA A 28 -6.42 -9.39 1.94
N ALA A 29 -6.25 -8.36 2.78
CA ALA A 29 -7.30 -7.39 3.08
C ALA A 29 -7.72 -6.61 1.83
N MET A 30 -6.78 -6.19 0.97
CA MET A 30 -7.14 -5.50 -0.29
C MET A 30 -7.88 -6.37 -1.27
N LEU A 31 -7.47 -7.63 -1.44
CA LEU A 31 -8.21 -8.56 -2.30
C LEU A 31 -9.63 -8.81 -1.79
N LEU A 32 -9.80 -8.90 -0.47
CA LEU A 32 -11.12 -9.04 0.15
C LEU A 32 -11.99 -7.81 -0.09
N VAL A 33 -11.45 -6.60 0.09
CA VAL A 33 -12.19 -5.34 -0.13
C VAL A 33 -12.56 -5.18 -1.60
N GLU A 34 -11.64 -5.47 -2.53
CA GLU A 34 -11.92 -5.43 -3.97
C GLU A 34 -13.04 -6.42 -4.33
N SER A 35 -12.96 -7.66 -3.83
CA SER A 35 -13.99 -8.68 -4.04
C SER A 35 -15.35 -8.25 -3.47
N LEU A 36 -15.37 -7.59 -2.31
CA LEU A 36 -16.58 -7.06 -1.69
C LEU A 36 -17.21 -5.95 -2.54
N ILE A 37 -16.41 -4.99 -3.04
CA ILE A 37 -16.91 -3.91 -3.90
C ILE A 37 -17.57 -4.48 -5.16
N HIS A 38 -16.93 -5.45 -5.83
CA HIS A 38 -17.52 -6.12 -6.98
C HIS A 38 -18.84 -6.83 -6.63
N ALA A 39 -18.91 -7.50 -5.47
CA ALA A 39 -20.14 -8.16 -5.03
C ALA A 39 -21.28 -7.15 -4.74
N LEU A 40 -20.97 -5.97 -4.21
CA LEU A 40 -21.97 -4.91 -3.96
C LEU A 40 -22.50 -4.32 -5.27
N ILE A 41 -21.62 -4.08 -6.25
CA ILE A 41 -22.00 -3.66 -7.61
C ILE A 41 -22.88 -4.71 -8.27
N ALA A 42 -22.47 -5.99 -8.25
CA ALA A 42 -23.19 -7.09 -8.88
C ALA A 42 -24.59 -7.32 -8.27
N ARG A 43 -24.80 -6.91 -7.02
CA ARG A 43 -26.10 -6.96 -6.32
C ARG A 43 -26.86 -5.63 -6.38
N SER A 44 -26.38 -4.65 -7.15
CA SER A 44 -26.95 -3.30 -7.29
C SER A 44 -27.17 -2.58 -5.95
N VAL A 45 -26.30 -2.83 -4.97
CA VAL A 45 -26.35 -2.15 -3.66
C VAL A 45 -25.73 -0.76 -3.76
N ILE A 46 -24.69 -0.63 -4.58
CA ILE A 46 -24.04 0.65 -4.94
C ILE A 46 -23.86 0.68 -6.47
N SER A 47 -23.82 1.88 -7.05
CA SER A 47 -23.46 2.02 -8.46
C SER A 47 -21.94 1.90 -8.65
N VAL A 48 -21.50 1.70 -9.89
CA VAL A 48 -20.07 1.74 -10.21
C VAL A 48 -19.49 3.14 -9.94
N ALA A 49 -20.27 4.21 -10.14
CA ALA A 49 -19.86 5.57 -9.82
C ALA A 49 -19.59 5.75 -8.32
N ASP A 50 -20.49 5.25 -7.47
CA ASP A 50 -20.31 5.28 -6.01
C ASP A 50 -19.06 4.51 -5.59
N ALA A 51 -18.83 3.33 -6.19
CA ALA A 51 -17.64 2.54 -5.91
C ALA A 51 -16.34 3.26 -6.27
N VAL A 52 -16.30 3.95 -7.43
CA VAL A 52 -15.15 4.77 -7.84
C VAL A 52 -14.91 5.93 -6.88
N GLU A 53 -15.98 6.61 -6.44
CA GLU A 53 -15.90 7.72 -5.49
C GLU A 53 -15.39 7.26 -4.11
N ILE A 54 -15.91 6.14 -3.58
CA ILE A 54 -15.46 5.55 -2.31
C ILE A 54 -13.93 5.30 -2.33
N VAL A 55 -13.42 4.71 -3.41
CA VAL A 55 -11.99 4.39 -3.53
C VAL A 55 -11.16 5.67 -3.70
N ALA A 56 -11.68 6.69 -4.40
CA ALA A 56 -11.02 7.99 -4.52
C ALA A 56 -10.90 8.70 -3.17
N VAL A 57 -11.99 8.76 -2.40
CA VAL A 57 -11.99 9.32 -1.04
C VAL A 57 -11.01 8.57 -0.14
N ALA A 58 -10.99 7.23 -0.19
CA ALA A 58 -10.02 6.45 0.57
C ALA A 58 -8.55 6.80 0.22
N ALA A 59 -8.27 7.07 -1.07
CA ALA A 59 -6.93 7.45 -1.52
C ALA A 59 -6.54 8.88 -1.10
N GLU A 60 -7.49 9.79 -1.03
CA GLU A 60 -7.30 11.16 -0.53
C GLU A 60 -7.05 11.16 0.98
N VAL A 61 -7.93 10.50 1.75
CA VAL A 61 -7.76 10.34 3.21
C VAL A 61 -6.41 9.71 3.51
N LYS A 62 -6.02 8.64 2.80
CA LYS A 62 -4.72 7.98 3.02
C LYS A 62 -3.55 8.95 2.78
N GLN A 63 -3.64 9.82 1.77
CA GLN A 63 -2.63 10.86 1.51
C GLN A 63 -2.57 11.91 2.63
N GLU A 64 -3.72 12.34 3.13
CA GLU A 64 -3.83 13.37 4.14
C GLU A 64 -3.28 12.91 5.49
N ILE A 65 -3.72 11.74 5.98
CA ILE A 65 -3.39 11.30 7.34
C ILE A 65 -2.23 10.30 7.40
N GLY A 66 -1.76 9.78 6.26
CA GLY A 66 -0.79 8.68 6.24
C GLY A 66 0.53 9.02 6.93
N LEU A 67 1.06 10.23 6.69
CA LEU A 67 2.27 10.71 7.36
C LEU A 67 2.04 10.92 8.87
N GLU A 68 0.85 11.39 9.26
CA GLU A 68 0.47 11.60 10.66
C GLU A 68 0.33 10.28 11.44
N LEU A 69 -0.09 9.22 10.74
CA LEU A 69 -0.15 7.86 11.27
C LEU A 69 1.22 7.15 11.31
N GLY A 70 2.29 7.82 10.90
CA GLY A 70 3.65 7.29 10.92
C GLY A 70 4.02 6.44 9.72
N ASP A 71 3.25 6.47 8.62
CA ASP A 71 3.66 5.82 7.39
C ASP A 71 4.88 6.51 6.79
N GLY A 72 5.94 5.74 6.53
CA GLY A 72 7.04 6.21 5.70
C GLY A 72 6.56 6.56 4.27
N PRO A 73 7.19 7.52 3.57
CA PRO A 73 6.76 7.97 2.25
C PRO A 73 6.57 6.86 1.21
N ALA A 74 7.42 5.82 1.25
CA ALA A 74 7.30 4.66 0.36
C ALA A 74 6.06 3.80 0.65
N THR A 75 5.69 3.63 1.92
CA THR A 75 4.48 2.90 2.35
C THR A 75 3.23 3.64 1.91
N LEU A 76 3.23 4.96 2.09
CA LEU A 76 2.14 5.83 1.68
C LEU A 76 1.93 5.78 0.17
N GLN A 77 3.02 5.97 -0.60
CA GLN A 77 2.97 5.92 -2.06
C GLN A 77 2.46 4.57 -2.57
N ARG A 78 2.92 3.45 -1.97
CA ARG A 78 2.45 2.11 -2.33
C ARG A 78 0.96 1.93 -2.07
N SER A 79 0.48 2.39 -0.91
CA SER A 79 -0.94 2.30 -0.53
C SER A 79 -1.82 3.11 -1.48
N VAL A 80 -1.42 4.33 -1.82
CA VAL A 80 -2.14 5.19 -2.77
C VAL A 80 -2.14 4.60 -4.17
N THR A 81 -1.02 4.04 -4.63
CA THR A 81 -0.95 3.36 -5.93
C THR A 81 -1.91 2.17 -5.99
N LEU A 82 -2.03 1.37 -4.92
CA LEU A 82 -2.96 0.25 -4.86
C LEU A 82 -4.42 0.73 -4.95
N LEU A 83 -4.80 1.76 -4.19
CA LEU A 83 -6.16 2.31 -4.24
C LEU A 83 -6.50 2.85 -5.64
N ARG A 84 -5.55 3.52 -6.30
CA ARG A 84 -5.73 3.99 -7.69
C ARG A 84 -5.88 2.84 -8.68
N ALA A 85 -5.18 1.72 -8.47
CA ALA A 85 -5.31 0.53 -9.31
C ALA A 85 -6.72 -0.10 -9.19
N ILE A 86 -7.27 -0.17 -7.97
CA ILE A 86 -8.65 -0.63 -7.73
C ILE A 86 -9.66 0.30 -8.41
N SER A 87 -9.51 1.62 -8.25
CA SER A 87 -10.38 2.58 -8.96
C SER A 87 -10.32 2.38 -10.48
N ALA A 88 -9.13 2.08 -11.02
CA ALA A 88 -8.95 1.79 -12.44
C ALA A 88 -9.57 0.45 -12.88
N SER A 89 -9.54 -0.60 -12.03
CA SER A 89 -10.15 -1.91 -12.35
C SER A 89 -11.67 -1.85 -12.40
N LEU A 90 -12.30 -0.90 -11.69
CA LEU A 90 -13.74 -0.69 -11.66
C LEU A 90 -14.28 0.12 -12.86
N LYS A 91 -13.47 1.01 -13.46
CA LYS A 91 -13.89 1.88 -14.57
C LYS A 91 -14.46 1.17 -15.80
N PRO A 92 -13.99 -0.01 -16.23
CA PRO A 92 -14.59 -0.76 -17.34
C PRO A 92 -16.06 -1.12 -17.10
N ASP A 93 -16.47 -1.32 -15.85
CA ASP A 93 -17.85 -1.70 -15.51
C ASP A 93 -18.84 -0.54 -15.69
N ILE A 94 -18.38 0.72 -15.72
CA ILE A 94 -19.19 1.91 -16.06
C ILE A 94 -19.84 1.78 -17.44
N LYS A 95 -19.23 1.02 -18.36
CA LYS A 95 -19.74 0.86 -19.72
C LYS A 95 -20.78 -0.27 -19.88
N ARG A 96 -21.10 -0.99 -18.80
CA ARG A 96 -22.04 -2.14 -18.83
C ARG A 96 -23.43 -1.81 -18.30
N GLU A 97 -23.67 -0.58 -17.85
CA GLU A 97 -25.01 -0.04 -17.52
C GLU A 97 -25.67 0.60 -18.75
#